data_AF-A0A933TCW4-F1
#
_entry.id   AF-A0A933TCW4-F1
#
_cell.length_a   1.000
_cell.length_b   1.000
_cell.length_c   1.000
_cell.angle_alpha   90.00
_cell.angle_beta   90.00
_cell.angle_gamma   90.00
#
_symmetry.space_group_name_H-M   'P 1'
#
loop_
_entity.id
_entity.type
_entity.pdbx_description
1 polymer ?
#
loop_
_entity_poly.entity_id
_entity_poly.type
_entity_poly.pdbx_seq_one_letter_code
_entity_poly.pdbx_strand_id
1 'polypeptide(L)' 'MLSVRRAPCGALAQTRENRKAIRACMKRWCVHNRYGRSIGRGLSDAELVDKVAGETGASRNLVRRSLKQDD' A
#
# COMPACT_ATOMS: atom_id res chain seq x y z
N MET A 1 -39.67 8.75 -4.91
CA MET A 1 -38.37 8.41 -5.53
C MET A 1 -37.28 8.55 -4.47
N LEU A 2 -36.95 7.45 -3.78
CA LEU A 2 -35.93 7.44 -2.73
C LEU A 2 -34.55 7.41 -3.40
N SER A 3 -33.87 8.55 -3.41
CA SER A 3 -32.47 8.63 -3.84
C SER A 3 -31.63 7.84 -2.84
N VAL A 4 -31.28 6.61 -3.21
CA VAL A 4 -30.27 5.81 -2.54
C VAL A 4 -28.97 6.60 -2.60
N ARG A 5 -28.61 7.26 -1.49
CA ARG A 5 -27.30 7.86 -1.30
C ARG A 5 -26.30 6.71 -1.27
N ARG A 6 -25.85 6.30 -2.45
CA ARG A 6 -24.76 5.36 -2.66
C ARG A 6 -23.51 6.09 -2.16
N ALA A 7 -23.18 5.90 -0.89
CA ALA A 7 -21.89 6.31 -0.35
C ALA A 7 -20.80 5.70 -1.26
N PRO A 8 -19.78 6.45 -1.66
CA PRO A 8 -18.66 5.86 -2.37
C PRO A 8 -17.94 4.91 -1.41
N CYS A 9 -18.28 3.62 -1.48
CA CYS A 9 -17.45 2.53 -1.00
C CYS A 9 -16.11 2.60 -1.76
N GLY A 10 -15.15 3.36 -1.25
CA GLY A 10 -13.86 3.56 -1.91
C GLY A 10 -13.00 4.65 -1.29
N ALA A 11 -13.62 5.63 -0.63
CA ALA A 11 -12.89 6.60 0.20
C ALA A 11 -12.90 6.13 1.66
N LEU A 12 -12.25 4.99 1.94
CA LEU A 12 -12.04 4.53 3.31
C LEU A 12 -11.40 5.67 4.11
N ALA A 13 -12.09 6.08 5.17
CA ALA A 13 -11.65 7.01 6.19
C ALA A 13 -10.15 6.81 6.50
N GLN A 14 -9.34 7.70 5.91
CA GLN A 14 -7.90 7.60 5.82
C GLN A 14 -7.27 8.01 7.15
N THR A 15 -6.65 7.09 7.89
CA THR A 15 -5.30 7.33 8.41
C THR A 15 -4.74 6.14 9.18
N ARG A 16 -5.50 5.45 10.05
CA ARG A 16 -4.88 4.40 10.90
C ARG A 16 -4.99 2.99 10.33
N GLU A 17 -6.17 2.58 9.88
CA GLU A 17 -6.38 1.26 9.28
C GLU A 17 -5.72 1.15 7.89
N ASN A 18 -5.84 2.19 7.05
CA ASN A 18 -5.11 2.23 5.77
C ASN A 18 -3.59 2.17 5.97
N ARG A 19 -3.03 2.86 6.99
CA ARG A 19 -1.59 2.74 7.31
C ARG A 19 -1.23 1.34 7.76
N LYS A 20 -2.10 0.64 8.51
CA LYS A 20 -1.86 -0.73 8.94
C LYS A 20 -1.88 -1.69 7.75
N ALA A 21 -2.83 -1.52 6.83
CA ALA A 21 -2.92 -2.29 5.59
C ALA A 21 -1.70 -2.05 4.67
N ILE A 22 -1.31 -0.80 4.45
CA ILE A 22 -0.12 -0.42 3.69
C ILE A 22 1.14 -1.05 4.30
N ARG A 23 1.30 -0.98 5.63
CA ARG A 23 2.46 -1.59 6.31
C ARG A 23 2.49 -3.10 6.20
N ALA A 24 1.34 -3.77 6.37
CA ALA A 24 1.25 -5.22 6.22
C ALA A 24 1.57 -5.67 4.78
N CYS A 25 1.04 -4.94 3.79
CA CYS A 25 1.30 -5.18 2.38
C CYS A 25 2.79 -4.97 2.05
N MET A 26 3.40 -3.86 2.49
CA MET A 26 4.82 -3.60 2.26
C MET A 26 5.71 -4.66 2.92
N LYS A 27 5.42 -5.08 4.16
CA LYS A 27 6.20 -6.12 4.84
C LYS A 27 6.18 -7.44 4.06
N ARG A 28 5.01 -7.85 3.56
CA ARG A 28 4.86 -9.02 2.67
C ARG A 28 5.71 -8.87 1.41
N TRP A 29 5.59 -7.74 0.73
CA TRP A 29 6.32 -7.51 -0.51
C TRP A 29 7.83 -7.40 -0.29
N CYS A 30 8.31 -6.83 0.82
CA CYS A 30 9.73 -6.81 1.18
C CYS A 30 10.30 -8.21 1.38
N VAL A 31 9.56 -9.11 2.04
CA VAL A 31 9.98 -10.50 2.22
C VAL A 31 10.04 -11.23 0.87
N HIS A 32 9.01 -11.07 0.06
CA HIS A 32 8.98 -11.65 -1.29
C HIS A 32 10.10 -11.08 -2.18
N ASN A 33 10.36 -9.78 -2.07
CA ASN A 33 11.41 -9.10 -2.81
C ASN A 33 12.81 -9.50 -2.37
N ARG A 34 13.02 -9.78 -1.08
CA ARG A 34 14.29 -10.33 -0.58
C ARG A 34 14.58 -11.67 -1.24
N TYR A 35 13.58 -12.53 -1.35
CA TYR A 35 13.70 -13.80 -2.08
C TYR A 35 13.92 -13.57 -3.58
N GLY A 36 13.17 -12.65 -4.19
CA GLY A 36 13.35 -12.23 -5.59
C GLY A 36 14.77 -11.73 -5.88
N ARG A 37 15.37 -10.95 -4.98
CA ARG A 37 16.76 -10.48 -5.10
C ARG A 37 17.76 -11.64 -5.11
N SER A 38 17.55 -12.66 -4.28
CA SER A 38 18.42 -13.84 -4.24
C SER A 38 18.44 -14.62 -5.56
N ILE A 39 17.41 -14.50 -6.39
CA ILE A 39 17.31 -15.14 -7.72
C ILE A 39 17.48 -14.15 -8.88
N GLY A 40 17.96 -12.92 -8.61
CA GLY A 40 18.18 -11.89 -9.64
C GLY A 40 16.90 -11.22 -10.19
N ARG A 41 15.74 -11.44 -9.56
CA ARG A 41 14.44 -10.83 -9.92
C ARG A 41 13.92 -9.85 -8.87
N GLY A 42 14.83 -9.15 -8.20
CA GLY A 42 14.47 -8.15 -7.20
C GLY A 42 13.88 -6.88 -7.81
N LEU A 43 12.78 -6.41 -7.25
CA LEU A 43 12.19 -5.11 -7.47
C LEU A 43 12.99 -4.00 -6.74
N SER A 44 12.99 -2.82 -7.35
CA SER A 44 13.45 -1.57 -6.74
C SER A 44 12.45 -1.05 -5.70
N ASP A 45 12.88 -0.16 -4.82
CA ASP A 45 12.00 0.45 -3.81
C ASP A 45 10.80 1.17 -4.44
N ALA A 46 11.02 1.87 -5.56
CA ALA A 46 9.95 2.54 -6.31
C ALA A 46 8.90 1.55 -6.87
N GLU A 47 9.35 0.40 -7.39
CA GLU A 47 8.49 -0.67 -7.92
C GLU A 47 7.68 -1.33 -6.80
N LEU A 48 8.31 -1.52 -5.63
CA LEU A 48 7.67 -2.02 -4.42
C LEU A 48 6.56 -1.07 -3.94
N VAL A 49 6.86 0.23 -3.88
CA VAL A 49 5.89 1.27 -3.51
C VAL A 49 4.73 1.31 -4.51
N ASP A 50 5.02 1.12 -5.80
CA ASP A 50 3.98 1.07 -6.83
C ASP A 50 3.07 -0.16 -6.69
N LYS A 51 3.66 -1.34 -6.48
CA LYS A 51 2.91 -2.58 -6.19
C LYS A 51 2.00 -2.41 -4.98
N VAL A 52 2.52 -1.87 -3.88
CA VAL A 52 1.74 -1.65 -2.66
C VAL A 52 0.66 -0.60 -2.88
N ALA A 53 0.95 0.49 -3.60
CA ALA A 53 -0.02 1.52 -3.94
C ALA A 53 -1.18 0.95 -4.77
N GLY A 54 -0.87 0.14 -5.81
CA GLY A 54 -1.88 -0.52 -6.64
C GLY A 54 -2.72 -1.54 -5.87
N GLU A 55 -2.11 -2.32 -4.97
CA GLU A 55 -2.81 -3.35 -4.20
C GLU A 55 -3.69 -2.76 -3.08
N THR A 56 -3.28 -1.64 -2.48
CA THR A 56 -4.01 -0.99 -1.39
C THR A 56 -4.93 0.14 -1.84
N GLY A 57 -4.88 0.53 -3.12
CA GLY A 57 -5.56 1.72 -3.64
C GLY A 57 -5.04 3.04 -3.05
N ALA A 58 -3.91 3.00 -2.34
CA ALA A 58 -3.32 4.16 -1.69
C ALA A 58 -2.43 4.96 -2.66
N SER A 59 -2.40 6.28 -2.52
CA SER A 59 -1.44 7.08 -3.29
C SER A 59 0.00 6.75 -2.89
N ARG A 60 0.94 6.74 -3.84
CA ARG A 60 2.38 6.54 -3.59
C ARG A 60 2.93 7.45 -2.47
N ASN A 61 2.44 8.68 -2.37
CA ASN A 61 2.79 9.61 -1.28
C ASN A 61 2.32 9.15 0.11
N LEU A 62 1.15 8.51 0.20
CA LEU A 62 0.66 7.96 1.45
C LEU A 62 1.49 6.72 1.85
N VAL A 63 1.84 5.88 0.89
CA VAL A 63 2.71 4.71 1.12
C VAL A 63 4.08 5.16 1.63
N ARG A 64 4.74 6.11 0.95
CA ARG A 64 6.03 6.67 1.37
C ARG A 64 5.97 7.31 2.75
N ARG A 65 4.92 8.10 3.05
CA ARG A 65 4.75 8.69 4.41
C ARG A 65 4.49 7.62 5.47
N SER A 66 3.79 6.56 5.13
CA SER A 66 3.51 5.45 6.06
C SER A 66 4.78 4.64 6.39
N LEU A 67 5.76 4.65 5.48
CA LEU A 67 7.07 4.02 5.69
C LEU A 67 8.06 4.92 6.43
N LYS A 68 7.96 6.24 6.24
CA LYS A 68 8.88 7.22 6.84
C LYS A 68 8.56 7.58 8.30
N GLN A 69 7.37 7.25 8.80
CA GLN A 69 6.95 7.51 10.19
C GLN A 69 7.39 6.43 11.20
N ASP A 70 8.37 5.59 10.83
CA ASP A 70 9.03 4.65 11.73
C ASP A 70 10.37 5.28 12.16
N ASP A 71 10.29 6.20 13.13
CA ASP A 71 11.36 6.59 14.06
C ASP A 71 10.71 6.82 15.43
#